data_AF-A0A5K0YYW7-F1
#
_entry.id   AF-A0A5K0YYW7-F1
#
_cell.length_a   1.000
_cell.length_b   1.000
_cell.length_c   1.000
_cell.angle_alpha   90.00
_cell.angle_beta   90.00
_cell.angle_gamma   90.00
#
_symmetry.space_group_name_H-M   'P 1'
#
loop_
_entity.id
_entity.type
_entity.pdbx_description
1 polymer ?
#
loop_
_entity_poly.entity_id
_entity_poly.type
_entity_poly.pdbx_seq_one_letter_code
_entity_poly.pdbx_strand_id
1 'polypeptide(L)'
;DVSIPDLTAPPPQDAFEISLDLPIALRKGKRQYTLHLISQFVFTDNIGGSLQQFVSALSVHSIPSSHHQALLDPKWRQAMQDEMEI
;
A
#
# COMPACT_ATOMS: atom_id res chain seq x y z
N ASP A 1 2.51 -13.47 44.18
CA ASP A 1 1.15 -13.54 43.63
C ASP A 1 0.99 -12.35 42.69
N VAL A 2 1.04 -12.59 41.39
CA VAL A 2 0.99 -11.51 40.38
C VAL A 2 -0.45 -11.44 39.92
N SER A 3 -1.19 -10.48 40.46
CA SER A 3 -2.58 -10.23 40.06
C SER A 3 -2.60 -9.74 38.62
N ILE A 4 -3.01 -10.63 37.72
CA ILE A 4 -3.35 -10.30 36.33
C ILE A 4 -4.59 -9.41 36.39
N PRO A 5 -4.58 -8.18 35.85
CA PRO A 5 -5.80 -7.37 35.81
C PRO A 5 -6.79 -8.04 34.87
N ASP A 6 -7.99 -8.24 35.38
CA ASP A 6 -9.14 -8.83 34.67
C ASP A 6 -9.50 -7.96 33.45
N LEU A 7 -9.30 -8.53 32.26
CA LEU A 7 -9.58 -7.89 30.96
C LEU A 7 -11.08 -7.89 30.59
N THR A 8 -11.97 -8.25 31.53
CA THR A 8 -13.40 -8.44 31.28
C THR A 8 -14.26 -7.21 31.56
N ALA A 9 -13.69 -6.12 32.09
CA ALA A 9 -14.44 -4.88 32.30
C ALA A 9 -14.71 -4.17 30.96
N PRO A 10 -15.96 -3.75 30.65
CA PRO A 10 -16.22 -2.89 29.51
C PRO A 10 -15.42 -1.59 29.72
N PRO A 11 -14.70 -1.10 28.69
CA PRO A 11 -14.01 0.18 28.79
C PRO A 11 -14.94 1.28 29.29
N PRO A 12 -14.44 2.27 30.06
CA PRO A 12 -15.24 3.39 30.52
C PRO A 12 -16.07 3.95 29.36
N GLN A 13 -17.37 4.17 29.55
CA GLN A 13 -18.26 4.60 28.46
C GLN A 13 -17.72 5.88 27.78
N ASP A 14 -17.11 6.78 28.56
CA ASP A 14 -16.41 7.97 28.08
C ASP A 14 -15.26 7.65 27.11
N ALA A 15 -14.52 6.56 27.33
CA ALA A 15 -13.42 6.16 26.46
C ALA A 15 -13.91 5.65 25.09
N PHE A 16 -15.08 5.01 25.04
CA PHE A 16 -15.72 4.64 23.78
C PHE A 16 -16.29 5.84 23.04
N GLU A 17 -16.89 6.79 23.75
CA GLU A 17 -17.44 8.00 23.13
C GLU A 17 -16.33 8.87 22.53
N ILE A 18 -15.24 9.09 23.28
CA ILE A 18 -14.02 9.75 22.78
C ILE A 18 -13.45 9.01 21.57
N SER A 19 -13.55 7.67 21.53
CA SER A 19 -13.07 6.87 20.41
C SER A 19 -13.82 7.15 19.11
N LEU A 20 -15.13 7.44 19.16
CA LEU A 20 -15.97 7.65 17.97
C LEU A 20 -15.64 8.93 17.22
N ASP A 21 -15.15 9.94 17.92
CA ASP A 21 -14.75 11.24 17.37
C ASP A 21 -13.38 11.20 16.69
N LEU A 22 -12.58 10.14 16.90
CA LEU A 22 -11.31 10.01 16.19
C LEU A 22 -11.52 9.69 14.70
N PRO A 23 -10.56 10.11 13.84
CA PRO A 23 -10.49 9.65 12.46
C PRO A 23 -10.53 8.12 12.35
N ILE A 24 -11.21 7.62 11.32
CA ILE A 24 -11.43 6.17 11.09
C ILE A 24 -10.11 5.39 11.07
N ALA A 25 -9.04 5.99 10.54
CA ALA A 25 -7.71 5.39 10.52
C ALA A 25 -7.16 5.08 11.93
N LEU A 26 -7.41 5.96 12.90
CA LEU A 26 -6.99 5.77 14.29
C LEU A 26 -7.93 4.80 15.00
N ARG A 27 -9.24 4.90 14.78
CA ARG A 27 -10.23 3.98 15.33
C ARG A 27 -10.00 2.52 14.94
N LYS A 28 -9.66 2.27 13.67
CA LYS A 28 -9.52 0.90 13.14
C LYS A 28 -8.10 0.34 13.25
N GLY A 29 -7.12 1.20 13.48
CA GLY A 29 -5.71 0.84 13.53
C GLY A 29 -5.20 0.21 12.22
N LYS A 30 -3.94 -0.24 12.25
CA LYS A 30 -3.34 -1.00 11.15
C LYS A 30 -3.81 -2.46 11.23
N ARG A 31 -4.58 -2.90 10.24
CA ARG A 31 -4.92 -4.31 10.10
C ARG A 31 -3.67 -5.11 9.69
N GLN A 32 -3.35 -6.14 10.46
CA GLN A 32 -2.29 -7.10 10.15
C GLN A 32 -2.87 -8.16 9.19
N TYR A 33 -2.74 -7.94 7.88
CA TYR A 33 -3.20 -8.89 6.85
C TYR A 33 -2.09 -9.85 6.38
N THR A 34 -1.23 -10.31 7.28
CA THR A 34 0.05 -10.96 6.93
C THR A 34 0.05 -12.48 6.97
N LEU A 35 -1.06 -13.12 7.36
CA LEU A 35 -1.13 -14.59 7.43
C LEU A 35 -1.14 -15.26 6.05
N HIS A 36 -1.65 -14.58 5.03
CA HIS A 36 -1.74 -15.10 3.67
C HIS A 36 -1.29 -14.03 2.68
N LEU A 37 0.02 -13.84 2.57
CA LEU A 37 0.57 -13.00 1.52
C LEU A 37 0.13 -13.57 0.17
N ILE A 38 -0.72 -12.83 -0.56
CA ILE A 38 -1.17 -13.19 -1.90
C ILE A 38 0.03 -13.48 -2.81
N SER A 39 1.15 -12.77 -2.62
CA SER A 39 2.41 -13.00 -3.35
C SER A 39 2.97 -14.43 -3.22
N GLN A 40 2.62 -15.18 -2.18
CA GLN A 40 3.03 -16.58 -2.02
C GLN A 40 2.18 -17.56 -2.85
N PHE A 41 1.06 -17.10 -3.41
CA PHE A 41 0.09 -17.93 -4.15
C PHE A 41 -0.18 -17.43 -5.57
N VAL A 42 0.42 -16.31 -6.00
CA VAL A 42 0.37 -15.87 -7.40
C VAL A 42 1.46 -16.58 -8.19
N PHE A 43 1.06 -17.60 -8.95
CA PHE A 43 1.93 -18.22 -9.96
C PHE A 43 1.74 -17.50 -11.28
N THR A 44 2.79 -16.84 -11.77
CA THR A 44 2.81 -16.20 -13.09
C THR A 44 3.03 -17.21 -14.22
N ASP A 45 3.32 -18.46 -13.88
CA ASP A 45 3.73 -19.52 -14.81
C ASP A 45 2.61 -19.97 -15.75
N ASN A 46 1.34 -19.77 -15.34
CA ASN A 46 0.15 -20.04 -16.14
C ASN A 46 -0.46 -18.78 -16.76
N ILE A 47 0.26 -17.67 -16.75
CA ILE A 47 -0.16 -16.47 -17.48
C ILE A 47 -0.13 -16.80 -18.98
N GLY A 48 -1.28 -16.71 -19.64
CA GLY A 48 -1.39 -16.97 -21.07
C GLY A 48 -0.38 -16.15 -21.88
N GLY A 49 0.08 -16.71 -23.01
CA GLY A 49 1.18 -16.14 -23.80
C GLY A 49 0.99 -14.67 -24.19
N SER A 50 -0.24 -14.22 -24.40
CA SER A 50 -0.55 -12.81 -24.68
C SER A 50 -0.23 -11.88 -23.51
N LEU A 51 -0.53 -12.29 -22.27
CA LEU A 51 -0.25 -11.50 -21.07
C LEU A 51 1.25 -11.54 -20.73
N GLN A 52 1.95 -12.66 -20.99
CA GLN A 52 3.41 -12.73 -20.91
C GLN A 52 4.09 -11.76 -21.90
N GLN A 53 3.63 -11.71 -23.16
CA GLN A 53 4.12 -10.76 -24.16
C GLN A 53 3.86 -9.32 -23.74
N PHE A 54 2.67 -9.04 -23.20
CA PHE A 54 2.32 -7.71 -22.68
C PHE A 54 3.24 -7.28 -21.52
N VAL A 55 3.43 -8.14 -20.52
CA VAL A 55 4.35 -7.87 -19.39
C VAL A 55 5.78 -7.65 -19.88
N SER A 56 6.22 -8.44 -20.87
CA SER A 56 7.55 -8.27 -21.47
C SER A 56 7.68 -6.95 -22.23
N ALA A 57 6.63 -6.49 -22.91
CA ALA A 57 6.64 -5.19 -23.57
C ALA A 57 6.68 -4.02 -22.56
N LEU A 58 6.03 -4.18 -21.40
CA LEU A 58 6.08 -3.20 -20.32
C LEU A 58 7.45 -3.17 -19.63
N SER A 59 8.09 -4.32 -19.40
CA SER A 59 9.37 -4.41 -18.67
C SER A 59 10.55 -3.75 -19.36
N VAL A 60 10.45 -3.49 -20.67
CA VAL A 60 11.43 -2.68 -21.42
C VAL A 60 11.53 -1.25 -20.87
N HIS A 61 10.47 -0.76 -20.22
CA HIS A 61 10.40 0.59 -19.69
C HIS A 61 10.73 0.57 -18.19
N SER A 62 11.87 1.18 -17.82
CA SER A 62 12.21 1.36 -16.41
C SER A 62 11.42 2.52 -15.82
N ILE A 63 10.66 2.25 -14.76
CA ILE A 63 10.04 3.30 -13.96
C ILE A 63 11.12 3.88 -13.03
N PRO A 64 11.35 5.19 -13.01
CA PRO A 64 12.30 5.81 -12.09
C PRO A 64 11.84 5.62 -10.64
N SER A 65 12.73 5.22 -9.74
CA SER A 65 12.42 5.04 -8.32
C SER A 65 12.57 6.33 -7.51
N SER A 66 13.07 7.41 -8.11
CA SER A 66 13.23 8.72 -7.48
C SER A 66 13.05 9.86 -8.49
N HIS A 67 12.74 11.05 -7.98
CA HIS A 67 12.61 12.24 -8.83
C HIS A 67 13.93 12.57 -9.56
N HIS A 68 15.08 12.41 -8.91
CA HIS A 68 16.38 12.61 -9.55
C HIS A 68 16.56 11.68 -10.75
N GLN A 69 16.22 10.41 -10.60
CA GLN A 69 16.30 9.44 -11.70
C GLN A 69 15.31 9.76 -12.83
N ALA A 70 14.12 10.26 -12.50
CA ALA A 70 13.15 10.71 -13.50
C ALA A 70 13.68 11.92 -14.29
N LEU A 71 14.31 12.89 -13.61
CA LEU A 71 14.87 14.08 -14.26
C LEU A 71 16.06 13.78 -15.18
N LEU A 72 16.77 12.66 -14.97
CA LEU A 72 17.84 12.24 -15.87
C LEU A 72 17.32 11.72 -17.22
N ASP A 73 16.06 11.26 -17.27
CA ASP A 73 15.43 10.79 -18.50
C ASP A 73 14.72 11.97 -19.21
N PRO A 74 15.12 12.30 -20.46
CA PRO A 74 14.47 13.36 -21.23
C PRO A 74 12.96 13.18 -21.42
N LYS A 75 12.47 11.93 -21.52
CA LYS A 75 11.05 11.64 -21.71
C LYS A 75 10.24 11.99 -20.48
N TRP A 76 10.75 11.63 -19.30
CA TRP A 76 10.12 11.97 -18.02
C TRP A 76 10.16 13.47 -17.74
N ARG A 77 11.26 14.16 -18.11
CA ARG A 77 11.32 15.62 -18.03
C ARG A 77 10.28 16.31 -18.91
N GLN A 78 10.14 15.86 -20.16
CA GLN A 78 9.16 16.44 -21.07
C GLN A 78 7.74 16.23 -20.54
N ALA A 79 7.40 15.00 -20.14
CA ALA A 79 6.08 14.71 -19.57
C ALA A 79 5.76 15.56 -18.33
N MET A 80 6.76 15.84 -17.48
CA MET A 80 6.59 16.72 -16.32
C MET A 80 6.40 18.19 -16.71
N GLN A 81 7.06 18.66 -17.78
CA GLN A 81 6.87 20.01 -18.30
C GLN A 81 5.46 20.16 -18.90
N ASP A 82 5.03 19.19 -19.70
CA ASP A 82 3.70 19.18 -20.32
C ASP A 82 2.58 19.25 -19.25
N GLU A 83 2.75 18.58 -18.10
CA GLU A 83 1.82 18.65 -16.96
C GLU A 83 1.86 20.00 -16.22
N MET A 84 3.04 20.63 -16.12
CA MET A 84 3.20 21.92 -15.42
C MET A 84 2.86 23.14 -16.29
N GLU A 85 2.82 22.99 -17.61
CA GLU A 85 2.43 24.05 -18.57
C GLU A 85 0.90 24.19 -18.75
N ILE A 86 0.09 23.55 -17.89
CA ILE A 86 -1.37 23.70 -17.82
C ILE A 86 -1.80 25.11 -17.38
#